data_AF-A3V9W6-F1
#
_entry.id   AF-A3V9W6-F1
#
_cell.length_a   1.000
_cell.length_b   1.000
_cell.length_c   1.000
_cell.angle_alpha   90.00
_cell.angle_beta   90.00
_cell.angle_gamma   90.00
#
_symmetry.space_group_name_H-M   'P 1'
#
loop_
_entity.id
_entity.type
_entity.pdbx_description
1 polymer ?
#
loop_
_entity_poly.entity_id
_entity_poly.type
_entity_poly.pdbx_seq_one_letter_code
_entity_poly.pdbx_strand_id
1 'polypeptide(L)'
;MAQPANSERQFPIVLRFKPMFPHDIAGYALHEERKGRGSKHCESGMAMANRLNLIGEPDWRERFNERYELARLSNFAEELEALEALGRKKDWADRADGGPQDPWKASKQGPLREVIITANKEWFNAFDDPSLLINAARSAREDAFVETSIA
;
A
#
# COMPACT_ATOMS: atom_id res chain seq x y z
N MET A 1 16.68 -16.27 -38.12
CA MET A 1 16.62 -14.90 -37.57
C MET A 1 17.11 -14.96 -36.14
N ALA A 2 18.26 -14.34 -35.84
CA ALA A 2 18.91 -14.40 -34.54
C ALA A 2 18.30 -13.35 -33.59
N GLN A 3 18.01 -13.76 -32.36
CA GLN A 3 17.71 -12.85 -31.24
C GLN A 3 18.98 -12.07 -30.86
N PRO A 4 18.90 -10.79 -30.48
CA PRO A 4 20.06 -10.08 -30.00
C PRO A 4 20.47 -10.62 -28.61
N ALA A 5 21.78 -10.84 -28.45
CA ALA A 5 22.41 -11.29 -27.23
C ALA A 5 22.31 -10.21 -26.14
N ASN A 6 21.77 -10.58 -24.97
CA ASN A 6 22.02 -9.86 -23.72
C ASN A 6 21.90 -10.82 -22.52
N SER A 7 22.82 -11.79 -22.42
CA SER A 7 22.72 -12.93 -21.48
C SER A 7 23.80 -12.99 -20.40
N GLU A 8 24.62 -11.96 -20.18
CA GLU A 8 25.79 -12.10 -19.27
C GLU A 8 25.67 -11.46 -17.88
N ARG A 9 24.60 -10.72 -17.56
CA ARG A 9 24.39 -10.20 -16.20
C ARG A 9 22.97 -10.48 -15.71
N GLN A 10 22.79 -11.65 -15.11
CA GLN A 10 21.54 -12.02 -14.45
C GLN A 10 21.55 -11.47 -13.02
N PHE A 11 21.05 -10.26 -12.84
CA PHE A 11 20.84 -9.70 -11.52
C PHE A 11 19.46 -10.11 -10.99
N PRO A 12 19.35 -10.73 -9.80
CA PRO A 12 18.06 -11.07 -9.24
C PRO A 12 17.32 -9.79 -8.84
N ILE A 13 16.18 -9.54 -9.50
CA ILE A 13 15.19 -8.56 -9.07
C ILE A 13 14.34 -9.21 -7.98
N VAL A 14 14.09 -8.47 -6.90
CA VAL A 14 13.28 -8.91 -5.77
C VAL A 14 12.00 -8.09 -5.75
N LEU A 15 10.87 -8.79 -5.91
CA LEU A 15 9.54 -8.27 -5.69
C LEU A 15 8.92 -9.04 -4.52
N ARG A 16 8.53 -8.33 -3.46
CA ARG A 16 7.86 -8.93 -2.30
C ARG A 16 6.63 -8.13 -1.93
N PHE A 17 5.54 -8.84 -1.67
CA PHE A 17 4.33 -8.31 -1.06
C PHE A 17 4.32 -8.67 0.43
N LYS A 18 4.12 -7.69 1.30
CA LYS A 18 3.91 -7.90 2.72
C LYS A 18 2.49 -7.42 3.09
N PRO A 19 1.68 -8.26 3.75
CA PRO A 19 0.36 -7.82 4.21
C PRO A 19 0.50 -6.72 5.27
N MET A 20 -0.44 -5.78 5.24
CA MET A 20 -0.54 -4.69 6.20
C MET A 20 -2.00 -4.47 6.61
N PHE A 21 -2.19 -4.04 7.85
CA PHE A 21 -3.46 -3.54 8.36
C PHE A 21 -3.48 -2.01 8.36
N PRO A 22 -4.67 -1.38 8.39
CA PRO A 22 -4.78 0.08 8.49
C PRO A 22 -3.98 0.68 9.64
N HIS A 23 -3.94 -0.01 10.80
CA HIS A 23 -3.18 0.45 11.96
C HIS A 23 -1.65 0.46 11.75
N ASP A 24 -1.13 -0.24 10.73
CA ASP A 24 0.29 -0.25 10.40
C ASP A 24 0.73 1.00 9.62
N ILE A 25 -0.20 1.76 9.05
CA ILE A 25 0.09 2.90 8.16
C ILE A 25 0.89 3.99 8.86
N ALA A 26 0.58 4.29 10.11
CA ALA A 26 1.32 5.30 10.87
C ALA A 26 2.81 4.90 11.03
N GLY A 27 3.07 3.63 11.30
CA GLY A 27 4.43 3.08 11.38
C GLY A 27 5.14 3.10 10.03
N TYR A 28 4.43 2.77 8.95
CA TYR A 28 4.94 2.85 7.59
C TYR A 28 5.35 4.29 7.22
N ALA A 29 4.48 5.27 7.46
CA ALA A 29 4.77 6.67 7.17
C ALA A 29 5.99 7.19 7.96
N LEU A 30 6.10 6.84 9.25
CA LEU A 30 7.28 7.21 10.05
C LEU A 30 8.58 6.57 9.51
N HIS A 31 8.49 5.35 9.00
CA HIS A 31 9.64 4.66 8.40
C HIS A 31 10.03 5.30 7.05
N GLU A 32 9.06 5.63 6.21
CA GLU A 32 9.25 6.36 4.96
C GLU A 32 9.92 7.71 5.20
N GLU A 33 9.38 8.52 6.12
CA GLU A 33 9.90 9.84 6.49
C GLU A 33 11.23 9.78 7.27
N ARG A 34 11.74 8.58 7.59
CA ARG A 34 12.95 8.36 8.40
C ARG A 34 12.89 9.01 9.79
N LYS A 35 11.69 9.21 10.35
CA LYS A 35 11.48 9.82 11.68
C LYS A 35 11.46 8.80 12.84
N GLY A 36 11.59 7.51 12.54
CA GLY A 36 11.70 6.43 13.54
C GLY A 36 13.09 6.29 14.19
N ARG A 37 13.23 5.35 15.13
CA ARG A 37 14.56 4.96 15.65
C ARG A 37 15.39 4.42 14.49
N GLY A 38 16.51 5.06 14.20
CA GLY A 38 17.39 4.68 13.09
C GLY A 38 17.85 3.22 13.18
N SER A 39 17.81 2.52 12.05
CA SER A 39 18.48 1.22 11.91
C SER A 39 19.99 1.44 11.80
N LYS A 40 20.80 0.49 12.31
CA LYS A 40 22.27 0.51 12.15
C LYS A 40 22.72 0.53 10.68
N HIS A 41 21.83 0.19 9.75
CA HIS A 41 22.09 0.14 8.31
C HIS A 41 21.55 1.38 7.57
N CYS A 42 20.94 2.34 8.26
CA CYS A 42 20.47 3.58 7.65
C CYS A 42 21.51 4.68 7.87
N GLU A 43 22.05 5.21 6.78
CA GLU A 43 22.95 6.37 6.81
C GLU A 43 22.13 7.66 6.86
N SER A 44 22.06 8.32 8.02
CA SER A 44 21.24 9.53 8.21
C SER A 44 21.59 10.67 7.25
N GLY A 45 22.86 10.79 6.84
CA GLY A 45 23.32 11.80 5.87
C GLY A 45 22.76 11.60 4.46
N MET A 46 22.30 10.39 4.14
CA MET A 46 21.71 10.06 2.83
C MET A 46 20.18 10.19 2.81
N ALA A 47 19.54 10.56 3.91
CA ALA A 47 18.07 10.65 3.99
C ALA A 47 17.48 11.62 2.96
N MET A 48 18.20 12.72 2.67
CA MET A 48 17.79 13.74 1.70
C MET A 48 17.81 13.25 0.24
N ALA A 49 18.48 12.13 -0.05
CA ALA A 49 18.48 11.53 -1.39
C ALA A 49 17.22 10.68 -1.66
N ASN A 50 16.44 10.35 -0.62
CA ASN A 50 15.21 9.58 -0.78
C ASN A 50 14.11 10.45 -1.39
N ARG A 51 13.33 9.86 -2.29
CA ARG A 51 12.05 10.41 -2.74
C ARG A 51 10.94 9.80 -1.89
N LEU A 52 10.26 10.61 -1.10
CA LEU A 52 9.08 10.21 -0.33
C LEU A 52 7.84 10.25 -1.24
N ASN A 53 6.82 9.48 -0.89
CA ASN A 53 5.54 9.44 -1.61
C ASN A 53 5.75 9.10 -3.09
N LEU A 54 6.45 8.00 -3.35
CA LEU A 54 6.74 7.54 -4.72
C LEU A 54 5.46 7.40 -5.57
N ILE A 55 4.35 7.04 -4.92
CA ILE A 55 3.01 6.90 -5.48
C ILE A 55 2.05 7.66 -4.57
N GLY A 56 1.14 8.42 -5.17
CA GLY A 56 0.14 9.20 -4.47
C GLY A 56 0.58 10.63 -4.14
N GLU A 57 -0.37 11.40 -3.64
CA GLU A 57 -0.19 12.79 -3.28
C GLU A 57 0.47 12.95 -1.91
N PRO A 58 1.04 14.12 -1.57
CA PRO A 58 1.65 14.35 -0.27
C PRO A 58 0.75 14.10 0.94
N ASP A 59 -0.57 14.19 0.75
CA ASP A 59 -1.62 13.97 1.75
C ASP A 59 -2.23 12.56 1.68
N TRP A 60 -1.57 11.60 1.03
CA TRP A 60 -2.11 10.26 0.79
C TRP A 60 -2.55 9.56 2.08
N ARG A 61 -1.85 9.81 3.19
CA ARG A 61 -2.15 9.20 4.49
C ARG A 61 -3.44 9.75 5.07
N GLU A 62 -3.60 11.06 5.04
CA GLU A 62 -4.79 11.78 5.50
C GLU A 62 -6.00 11.31 4.68
N ARG A 63 -5.87 11.32 3.35
CA ARG A 63 -6.91 10.84 2.43
C ARG A 63 -7.24 9.36 2.63
N PHE A 64 -6.25 8.52 2.91
CA PHE A 64 -6.50 7.13 3.24
C PHE A 64 -7.36 7.01 4.50
N ASN A 65 -6.98 7.71 5.57
CA ASN A 65 -7.70 7.63 6.85
C ASN A 65 -9.13 8.16 6.72
N GLU A 66 -9.32 9.26 5.99
CA GLU A 66 -10.66 9.80 5.69
C GLU A 66 -11.52 8.78 4.94
N ARG A 67 -10.97 8.16 3.88
CA ARG A 67 -11.69 7.13 3.11
C ARG A 67 -11.98 5.88 3.94
N TYR A 68 -11.04 5.48 4.80
CA TYR A 68 -11.19 4.36 5.70
C TYR A 68 -12.34 4.60 6.68
N GLU A 69 -12.36 5.74 7.38
CA GLU A 69 -13.43 6.06 8.33
C GLU A 69 -14.78 6.27 7.62
N LEU A 70 -14.79 6.90 6.44
CA LEU A 70 -16.00 7.03 5.63
C LEU A 70 -16.58 5.65 5.27
N ALA A 71 -15.74 4.70 4.84
CA ALA A 71 -16.18 3.34 4.52
C ALA A 71 -16.75 2.61 5.74
N ARG A 72 -16.13 2.76 6.93
CA ARG A 72 -16.64 2.17 8.18
C ARG A 72 -18.02 2.71 8.52
N LEU A 73 -18.20 4.03 8.41
CA LEU A 73 -19.47 4.70 8.72
C LEU A 73 -20.56 4.40 7.70
N SER A 74 -20.24 4.42 6.40
CA SER A 74 -21.18 4.09 5.32
C SER A 74 -21.69 2.67 5.45
N ASN A 75 -20.79 1.70 5.60
CA ASN A 75 -21.16 0.28 5.75
C ASN A 75 -22.06 0.06 6.97
N PHE A 76 -21.76 0.75 8.08
CA PHE A 76 -22.57 0.65 9.29
C PHE A 76 -23.97 1.23 9.11
N ALA A 77 -24.08 2.41 8.48
CA ALA A 77 -25.38 3.03 8.19
C ALA A 77 -26.22 2.15 7.24
N GLU A 78 -25.63 1.68 6.15
CA GLU A 78 -26.27 0.79 5.18
C GLU A 78 -26.76 -0.51 5.82
N GLU A 79 -25.98 -1.10 6.73
CA GLU A 79 -26.36 -2.32 7.44
C GLU A 79 -27.56 -2.08 8.38
N LEU A 80 -27.57 -0.96 9.12
CA LEU A 80 -28.70 -0.61 9.98
C LEU A 80 -29.98 -0.33 9.17
N GLU A 81 -29.87 0.41 8.07
CA GLU A 81 -31.00 0.66 7.15
C GLU A 81 -31.56 -0.64 6.59
N ALA A 82 -30.69 -1.58 6.18
CA ALA A 82 -31.12 -2.89 5.69
C ALA A 82 -31.84 -3.72 6.76
N LEU A 83 -31.33 -3.73 8.00
CA LEU A 83 -31.95 -4.45 9.12
C LEU A 83 -33.31 -3.84 9.51
N GLU A 84 -33.42 -2.51 9.46
CA GLU A 84 -34.67 -1.79 9.70
C GLU A 84 -35.71 -2.10 8.61
N ALA A 85 -35.33 -2.04 7.34
CA ALA A 85 -36.21 -2.38 6.21
C ALA A 85 -36.73 -3.82 6.26
N LEU A 86 -35.92 -4.75 6.79
CA LEU A 86 -36.31 -6.16 7.00
C LEU A 86 -37.12 -6.39 8.29
N GLY A 87 -37.33 -5.37 9.12
CA GLY A 87 -38.04 -5.47 10.40
C GLY A 87 -37.30 -6.28 11.47
N ARG A 88 -35.98 -6.49 11.33
CA ARG A 88 -35.15 -7.31 12.24
C ARG A 88 -34.72 -6.52 13.47
N LYS A 89 -35.69 -6.11 14.30
CA LYS A 89 -35.48 -5.21 15.46
C LYS A 89 -34.40 -5.66 16.45
N LYS A 90 -34.32 -6.97 16.73
CA LYS A 90 -33.30 -7.52 17.63
C LYS A 90 -31.90 -7.38 17.04
N ASP A 91 -31.71 -7.82 15.80
CA ASP A 91 -30.41 -7.75 15.12
C ASP A 91 -29.99 -6.29 14.89
N TRP A 92 -30.94 -5.40 14.63
CA TRP A 92 -30.69 -3.96 14.56
C TRP A 92 -30.13 -3.43 15.88
N ALA A 93 -30.74 -3.76 17.02
CA ALA A 93 -30.27 -3.30 18.34
C ALA A 93 -28.87 -3.86 18.66
N ASP A 94 -28.67 -5.15 18.46
CA ASP A 94 -27.37 -5.81 18.67
C ASP A 94 -26.28 -5.16 17.78
N ARG A 95 -26.62 -4.82 16.54
CA ARG A 95 -25.70 -4.18 15.60
C ARG A 95 -25.43 -2.71 15.96
N ALA A 96 -26.46 -1.96 16.35
CA ALA A 96 -26.36 -0.55 16.72
C ALA A 96 -25.41 -0.36 17.92
N ASP A 97 -25.46 -1.26 18.91
CA ASP A 97 -24.57 -1.25 20.07
C ASP A 97 -23.10 -1.51 19.71
N GLY A 98 -22.83 -2.23 18.61
CA GLY A 98 -21.47 -2.60 18.17
C GLY A 98 -20.70 -1.50 17.43
N GLY A 99 -21.38 -0.50 16.87
CA GLY A 99 -20.75 0.62 16.15
C GLY A 99 -20.01 0.27 14.84
N PRO A 100 -19.31 1.22 14.21
CA PRO A 100 -18.62 1.00 12.94
C PRO A 100 -17.49 -0.04 13.05
N GLN A 101 -17.43 -0.97 12.09
CA GLN A 101 -16.40 -2.01 12.01
C GLN A 101 -15.53 -1.81 10.76
N ASP A 102 -14.38 -2.49 10.71
CA ASP A 102 -13.51 -2.48 9.54
C ASP A 102 -14.31 -2.88 8.28
N PRO A 103 -14.12 -2.18 7.14
CA PRO A 103 -14.90 -2.43 5.93
C PRO A 103 -14.52 -3.74 5.23
N TRP A 104 -13.48 -4.42 5.71
CA TRP A 104 -12.99 -5.68 5.16
C TRP A 104 -13.27 -6.83 6.11
N LYS A 105 -13.47 -8.02 5.53
CA LYS A 105 -13.59 -9.25 6.31
C LYS A 105 -12.32 -9.50 7.11
N ALA A 106 -12.50 -9.82 8.40
CA ALA A 106 -11.42 -10.26 9.26
C ALA A 106 -10.64 -11.42 8.62
N SER A 107 -9.33 -11.24 8.47
CA SER A 107 -8.45 -12.22 7.84
C SER A 107 -7.06 -12.19 8.45
N LYS A 108 -6.31 -13.29 8.31
CA LYS A 108 -4.95 -13.41 8.85
C LYS A 108 -3.95 -12.47 8.16
N GLN A 109 -4.25 -12.07 6.93
CA GLN A 109 -3.43 -11.17 6.13
C GLN A 109 -4.22 -9.88 5.96
N GLY A 110 -3.72 -8.77 6.49
CA GLY A 110 -4.43 -7.49 6.41
C GLY A 110 -4.80 -7.08 4.98
N PRO A 111 -5.74 -6.15 4.79
CA PRO A 111 -6.32 -5.82 3.47
C PRO A 111 -5.34 -5.07 2.57
N LEU A 112 -4.28 -4.48 3.12
CA LEU A 112 -3.31 -3.68 2.39
C LEU A 112 -2.06 -4.50 2.04
N ARG A 113 -1.27 -4.01 1.08
CA ARG A 113 -0.01 -4.63 0.67
C ARG A 113 1.09 -3.59 0.58
N GLU A 114 2.12 -3.74 1.40
CA GLU A 114 3.42 -3.11 1.16
C GLU A 114 4.12 -3.88 0.05
N VAL A 115 4.63 -3.16 -0.94
CA VAL A 115 5.36 -3.73 -2.07
C VAL A 115 6.80 -3.29 -1.97
N ILE A 116 7.70 -4.25 -1.81
CA ILE A 116 9.14 -4.01 -1.85
C ILE A 116 9.63 -4.42 -3.23
N ILE A 117 10.19 -3.45 -3.96
CA ILE A 117 10.86 -3.66 -5.26
C ILE A 117 12.32 -3.26 -5.07
N THR A 118 13.22 -4.21 -5.28
CA THR A 118 14.65 -3.99 -5.17
C THR A 118 15.42 -4.97 -6.05
N ALA A 119 16.75 -4.86 -6.06
CA ALA A 119 17.65 -5.74 -6.79
C ALA A 119 18.92 -5.97 -5.96
N ASN A 120 19.81 -6.86 -6.40
CA ASN A 120 21.10 -7.00 -5.75
C ASN A 120 21.95 -5.72 -5.92
N LYS A 121 22.91 -5.50 -5.01
CA LYS A 121 23.78 -4.31 -5.03
C LYS A 121 24.49 -4.10 -6.36
N GLU A 122 24.91 -5.18 -7.03
CA GLU A 122 25.64 -5.07 -8.29
C GLU A 122 24.74 -4.53 -9.42
N TRP A 123 23.43 -4.79 -9.38
CA TRP A 123 22.48 -4.15 -10.29
C TRP A 123 22.54 -2.63 -10.12
N PHE A 124 22.40 -2.12 -8.90
CA PHE A 124 22.44 -0.68 -8.62
C PHE A 124 23.78 -0.02 -8.99
N ASN A 125 24.89 -0.77 -8.95
CA ASN A 125 26.20 -0.26 -9.36
C ASN A 125 26.42 -0.30 -10.89
N ALA A 126 25.62 -1.07 -11.63
CA ALA A 126 25.79 -1.29 -13.06
C ALA A 126 25.05 -0.24 -13.93
N PHE A 127 24.19 0.59 -13.34
CA PHE A 127 23.40 1.60 -14.03
C PHE A 127 23.66 3.01 -13.47
N ASP A 128 23.76 4.01 -14.36
CA ASP A 128 24.01 5.40 -13.98
C ASP A 128 22.80 6.06 -13.29
N ASP A 129 21.58 5.67 -13.65
CA ASP A 129 20.35 6.07 -12.96
C ASP A 129 19.51 4.85 -12.54
N PRO A 130 19.71 4.36 -11.31
CA PRO A 130 18.92 3.26 -10.78
C PRO A 130 17.44 3.61 -10.52
N SER A 131 17.06 4.90 -10.54
CA SER A 131 15.67 5.34 -10.34
C SER A 131 14.73 4.82 -11.43
N LEU A 132 15.28 4.46 -12.60
CA LEU A 132 14.53 3.86 -13.70
C LEU A 132 13.77 2.60 -13.30
N LEU A 133 14.30 1.80 -12.36
CA LEU A 133 13.62 0.62 -11.82
C LEU A 133 12.25 0.98 -11.22
N ILE A 134 12.24 2.06 -10.44
CA ILE A 134 11.05 2.50 -9.71
C ILE A 134 10.11 3.28 -10.63
N ASN A 135 10.64 4.13 -11.51
CA ASN A 135 9.84 4.91 -12.44
C ASN A 135 9.08 4.01 -13.44
N ALA A 136 9.76 3.00 -14.00
CA ALA A 136 9.11 2.05 -14.91
C ALA A 136 8.05 1.21 -14.19
N ALA A 137 8.31 0.81 -12.94
CA ALA A 137 7.34 0.08 -12.12
C ALA A 137 6.11 0.93 -11.77
N ARG A 138 6.28 2.24 -11.58
CA ARG A 138 5.17 3.16 -11.28
C ARG A 138 4.20 3.28 -12.45
N SER A 139 4.70 3.65 -13.64
CA SER A 139 3.86 3.83 -14.83
C SER A 139 3.07 2.57 -15.16
N ALA A 140 3.71 1.41 -15.19
CA ALA A 140 3.04 0.15 -15.51
C ALA A 140 1.94 -0.23 -14.50
N ARG A 141 2.11 0.14 -13.21
CA ARG A 141 1.15 -0.19 -12.16
C ARG A 141 -0.03 0.76 -12.11
N GLU A 142 0.21 2.07 -12.22
CA GLU A 142 -0.85 3.08 -12.23
C GLU A 142 -1.80 2.82 -13.41
N ASP A 143 -1.24 2.60 -14.60
CA ASP A 143 -2.00 2.32 -15.81
C ASP A 143 -2.81 1.01 -15.69
N ALA A 144 -2.18 -0.08 -15.26
CA ALA A 144 -2.85 -1.37 -15.13
C ALA A 144 -3.90 -1.39 -14.01
N PHE A 145 -3.68 -0.69 -12.90
CA PHE A 145 -4.65 -0.61 -11.81
C PHE A 145 -5.89 0.19 -12.25
N VAL A 146 -5.71 1.33 -12.91
CA VAL A 146 -6.82 2.13 -13.44
C VAL A 146 -7.64 1.32 -14.44
N GLU A 147 -6.98 0.62 -15.36
CA GLU A 147 -7.65 -0.22 -16.37
C GLU A 147 -8.48 -1.34 -15.73
N THR A 148 -8.00 -1.94 -14.64
CA THR A 148 -8.70 -3.04 -13.95
C THR A 148 -9.79 -2.55 -12.98
N SER A 149 -9.72 -1.29 -12.51
CA SER A 149 -10.66 -0.73 -11.51
C SER A 149 -11.93 -0.12 -12.13
N ILE A 150 -11.94 0.05 -13.45
CA ILE A 150 -13.06 0.61 -14.23
C ILE A 150 -13.90 -0.51 -14.91
N ALA A 151 -13.43 -1.76 -14.85
CA ALA A 151 -14.14 -2.95 -15.35
C ALA A 151 -14.96 -3.62 -14.24
#